data_AF-A0AA97CUZ7-F1
#
_entry.id   AF-A0AA97CUZ7-F1
#
_cell.length_a   1.000
_cell.length_b   1.000
_cell.length_c   1.000
_cell.angle_alpha   90.00
_cell.angle_beta   90.00
_cell.angle_gamma   90.00
#
_symmetry.space_group_name_H-M   'P 1'
#
loop_
_entity.id
_entity.type
_entity.pdbx_description
1 polymer ?
#
loop_
_entity_poly.entity_id
_entity_poly.type
_entity_poly.pdbx_seq_one_letter_code
_entity_poly.pdbx_strand_id
1 'polypeptide(L)'
;MNSSASNGSHGATAVTQGARFVGHNQNQELGQWHTTSVITDVEDGRRWVWSVGLDDGEPWAYWAFEVDPARDGCIVRQWVKIGNGQSPFAGFVAAAPGREARIIDGRLRVWRAGMESNLDAIERVSACGDVSR
;
A
#
# COMPACT_ATOMS: atom_id res chain seq x y z
N MET A 1 -6.97 -3.33 0.84
CA MET A 1 -6.12 -3.14 -0.34
C MET A 1 -5.50 -4.50 -0.62
N ASN A 2 -6.07 -5.30 -1.52
CA ASN A 2 -5.61 -6.67 -1.72
C ASN A 2 -4.49 -6.68 -2.76
N SER A 3 -3.27 -6.41 -2.32
CA SER A 3 -2.09 -6.54 -3.17
C SER A 3 -1.78 -8.02 -3.39
N SER A 4 -2.38 -8.62 -4.41
CA SER A 4 -1.90 -9.90 -4.96
C SER A 4 -0.85 -9.59 -6.01
N ALA A 5 0.42 -9.86 -5.72
CA ALA A 5 1.49 -9.82 -6.73
C ALA A 5 1.20 -10.87 -7.82
N SER A 6 0.54 -10.47 -8.90
CA SER A 6 0.38 -11.33 -10.06
C SER A 6 1.73 -11.42 -10.77
N ASN A 7 2.31 -12.62 -10.72
CA ASN A 7 3.68 -12.92 -11.08
C ASN A 7 3.89 -12.86 -12.60
N GLY A 8 4.37 -11.72 -13.10
CA GLY A 8 5.09 -11.68 -14.38
C GLY A 8 6.52 -12.16 -14.14
N SER A 9 6.76 -13.44 -14.46
CA SER A 9 8.03 -14.19 -14.36
C SER A 9 8.32 -14.89 -13.02
N HIS A 10 8.62 -16.19 -13.14
CA HIS A 10 9.05 -17.18 -12.15
C HIS A 10 9.52 -16.66 -10.76
N GLY A 11 8.81 -17.10 -9.72
CA GLY A 11 9.40 -17.44 -8.42
C GLY A 11 10.23 -16.37 -7.70
N ALA A 12 9.70 -15.16 -7.50
CA ALA A 12 10.29 -14.28 -6.50
C ALA A 12 10.06 -14.90 -5.10
N THR A 13 11.10 -15.53 -4.54
CA THR A 13 11.09 -16.12 -3.19
C THR A 13 11.28 -15.08 -2.09
N ALA A 14 11.53 -13.82 -2.43
CA ALA A 14 11.74 -12.73 -1.49
C ALA A 14 11.29 -11.37 -2.07
N VAL A 15 10.93 -10.45 -1.17
CA VAL A 15 10.69 -9.04 -1.51
C VAL A 15 12.05 -8.37 -1.68
N THR A 16 12.31 -7.82 -2.87
CA THR A 16 13.60 -7.16 -3.18
C THR A 16 13.38 -5.77 -3.74
N GLN A 17 14.30 -4.86 -3.47
CA GLN A 17 14.28 -3.51 -4.04
C GLN A 17 14.27 -3.57 -5.57
N GLY A 18 13.44 -2.73 -6.20
CA GLY A 18 13.23 -2.68 -7.64
C GLY A 18 12.23 -3.72 -8.17
N ALA A 19 11.83 -4.71 -7.37
CA ALA A 19 10.77 -5.63 -7.78
C ALA A 19 9.46 -4.88 -8.03
N ARG A 20 8.60 -5.47 -8.86
CA ARG A 20 7.34 -4.86 -9.27
C ARG A 20 6.18 -5.78 -8.98
N PHE A 21 5.06 -5.19 -8.61
CA PHE A 21 3.82 -5.92 -8.41
C PHE A 21 2.61 -5.06 -8.77
N VAL A 22 1.49 -5.72 -9.03
CA VAL A 22 0.20 -5.07 -9.27
C VAL A 22 -0.63 -5.16 -7.99
N GLY A 23 -1.06 -4.02 -7.47
CA GLY A 23 -2.02 -3.94 -6.36
C GLY A 23 -3.44 -4.00 -6.90
N HIS A 24 -4.25 -4.94 -6.42
CA HIS A 24 -5.67 -5.06 -6.76
C HIS A 24 -6.52 -4.43 -5.65
N ASN A 25 -7.31 -3.43 -6.02
CA ASN A 25 -7.99 -2.58 -5.06
C ASN A 25 -9.48 -2.58 -5.33
N GLN A 26 -10.26 -2.54 -4.25
CA GLN A 26 -11.71 -2.41 -4.34
C GLN A 26 -12.23 -1.61 -3.14
N ASN A 27 -13.21 -0.74 -3.38
CA ASN A 27 -14.05 -0.17 -2.33
C ASN A 27 -15.42 0.25 -2.91
N GLN A 28 -16.36 0.63 -2.04
CA GLN A 28 -17.71 1.00 -2.45
C GLN A 28 -17.78 2.31 -3.24
N GLU A 29 -16.84 3.24 -3.02
CA GLU A 29 -16.87 4.58 -3.63
C GLU A 29 -16.26 4.63 -5.04
N LEU A 30 -15.21 3.86 -5.29
CA LEU A 30 -14.36 3.90 -6.49
C LEU A 30 -14.45 2.62 -7.33
N GLY A 31 -15.16 1.60 -6.85
CA GLY A 31 -15.24 0.30 -7.52
C GLY A 31 -13.91 -0.45 -7.44
N GLN A 32 -13.55 -1.17 -8.51
CA GLN A 32 -12.31 -1.96 -8.60
C GLN A 32 -11.28 -1.22 -9.46
N TRP A 33 -10.02 -1.25 -9.04
CA TRP A 33 -8.90 -0.68 -9.81
C TRP A 33 -7.59 -1.37 -9.50
N HIS A 34 -6.60 -1.13 -10.36
CA HIS A 34 -5.26 -1.68 -10.22
C HIS A 34 -4.21 -0.58 -10.18
N THR A 35 -3.10 -0.84 -9.48
CA THR A 35 -1.96 0.06 -9.39
C THR A 35 -0.67 -0.70 -9.62
N THR A 36 0.20 -0.22 -10.51
CA THR A 36 1.58 -0.72 -10.59
C THR A 36 2.37 -0.14 -9.43
N SER A 37 3.13 -1.00 -8.75
CA SER A 37 3.96 -0.65 -7.61
C SER A 37 5.39 -1.13 -7.80
N VAL A 38 6.34 -0.35 -7.30
CA VAL A 38 7.77 -0.68 -7.33
C VAL A 38 8.30 -0.67 -5.90
N ILE A 39 8.99 -1.73 -5.49
CA ILE A 39 9.65 -1.80 -4.18
C ILE A 39 10.80 -0.79 -4.15
N THR A 40 10.79 0.17 -3.23
CA THR A 40 11.81 1.22 -3.15
C THR A 40 12.78 1.03 -2.00
N ASP A 41 12.38 0.33 -0.94
CA ASP A 41 13.23 0.03 0.22
C ASP A 41 12.79 -1.28 0.88
N VAL A 42 13.77 -2.09 1.30
CA VAL A 42 13.55 -3.37 1.99
C VAL A 42 14.60 -3.54 3.07
N GLU A 43 14.15 -3.74 4.30
CA GLU A 43 14.94 -4.30 5.39
C GLU A 43 14.29 -5.63 5.76
N ASP A 44 15.03 -6.72 5.57
CA ASP A 44 14.47 -8.07 5.72
C ASP A 44 13.83 -8.27 7.10
N GLY A 45 12.58 -8.74 7.11
CA GLY A 45 11.77 -8.91 8.32
C GLY A 45 11.40 -7.63 9.08
N ARG A 46 11.78 -6.43 8.62
CA ARG A 46 11.62 -5.17 9.37
C ARG A 46 10.91 -4.06 8.62
N ARG A 47 11.17 -3.88 7.33
CA ARG A 47 10.58 -2.79 6.56
C ARG A 47 10.41 -3.18 5.11
N TRP A 48 9.29 -2.76 4.55
CA TRP A 48 9.05 -2.81 3.12
C TRP A 48 8.33 -1.53 2.68
N VAL A 49 8.97 -0.74 1.83
CA VAL A 49 8.41 0.46 1.20
C VAL A 49 8.23 0.24 -0.30
N TRP A 50 7.12 0.73 -0.85
CA TRP A 50 6.89 0.76 -2.29
C TRP A 50 6.30 2.10 -2.74
N SER A 51 6.63 2.48 -3.97
CA SER A 51 6.02 3.61 -4.66
C SER A 51 4.88 3.12 -5.57
N VAL A 52 3.89 3.99 -5.77
CA VAL A 52 2.81 3.84 -6.74
C VAL A 52 2.89 5.00 -7.72
N GLY A 53 2.86 4.73 -9.02
CA GLY A 53 2.95 5.76 -10.04
C GLY A 53 3.26 5.20 -11.43
N LEU A 54 3.64 6.10 -12.33
CA LEU A 54 4.21 5.76 -13.63
C LEU A 54 5.71 5.48 -13.48
N ASP A 55 6.26 4.59 -14.32
CA ASP A 55 7.63 4.10 -14.21
C ASP A 55 8.71 5.20 -14.24
N ASP A 56 8.51 6.23 -15.06
CA ASP A 56 9.45 7.36 -15.23
C ASP A 56 8.91 8.67 -14.64
N GLY A 57 7.85 8.58 -13.81
CA GLY A 57 7.20 9.73 -13.20
C GLY A 57 7.54 9.88 -11.72
N GLU A 58 7.39 11.10 -11.21
CA GLU A 58 7.35 11.33 -9.76
C GLU A 58 6.22 10.46 -9.16
N PRO A 59 6.46 9.70 -8.08
CA PRO A 59 5.44 8.83 -7.50
C PRO A 59 4.20 9.58 -7.02
N TRP A 60 3.04 8.94 -7.20
CA TRP A 60 1.76 9.44 -6.71
C TRP A 60 1.62 9.26 -5.20
N ALA A 61 2.16 8.15 -4.69
CA ALA A 61 2.16 7.84 -3.26
C ALA A 61 3.28 6.84 -2.94
N TYR A 62 3.70 6.87 -1.68
CA TYR A 62 4.56 5.85 -1.07
C TYR A 62 3.77 5.16 0.02
N TRP A 63 3.94 3.85 0.12
CA TRP A 63 3.31 3.02 1.13
C TRP A 63 4.37 2.16 1.79
N ALA A 64 4.14 1.78 3.04
CA ALA A 64 5.03 0.84 3.68
C ALA A 64 4.36 -0.02 4.74
N PHE A 65 5.01 -1.13 5.02
CA PHE A 65 4.91 -1.86 6.27
C PHE A 65 6.22 -1.75 7.04
N GLU A 66 6.10 -1.60 8.35
CA GLU A 66 7.20 -1.70 9.30
C GLU A 66 6.83 -2.72 10.38
N VAL A 67 7.77 -3.56 10.75
CA VAL A 67 7.61 -4.61 11.74
C VAL A 67 8.67 -4.43 12.79
N ASP A 68 8.23 -4.24 14.03
CA ASP A 68 9.11 -4.15 15.19
C ASP A 68 8.87 -5.33 16.12
N PRO A 69 9.90 -6.16 16.38
CA PRO A 69 9.81 -7.24 17.33
C PRO A 69 9.40 -6.74 18.73
N ALA A 70 8.48 -7.46 19.36
CA ALA A 70 8.07 -7.26 20.74
C ALA A 70 8.32 -8.54 21.55
N ARG A 71 8.13 -8.49 22.87
CA ARG A 71 8.32 -9.68 23.73
C ARG A 71 7.39 -10.83 23.33
N ASP A 72 6.13 -10.52 23.05
CA ASP A 72 5.09 -11.48 22.70
C ASP A 72 4.49 -11.15 21.32
N GLY A 73 5.30 -11.31 20.26
CA GLY A 73 4.90 -11.05 18.88
C GLY A 73 5.63 -9.86 18.25
N CYS A 74 4.90 -9.04 17.49
CA CYS A 74 5.45 -7.86 16.83
C CYS A 74 4.43 -6.73 16.75
N ILE A 75 4.93 -5.51 16.57
CA ILE A 75 4.13 -4.34 16.22
C ILE A 75 4.26 -4.16 14.71
N VAL A 76 3.15 -4.27 14.00
CA VAL A 76 3.07 -3.95 12.57
C VAL A 76 2.50 -2.55 12.41
N ARG A 77 3.24 -1.67 11.73
CA ARG A 77 2.72 -0.37 11.28
C ARG A 77 2.53 -0.39 9.78
N GLN A 78 1.40 0.14 9.32
CA GLN A 78 1.21 0.51 7.93
C GLN A 78 1.13 2.03 7.83
N TRP A 79 1.78 2.60 6.83
CA TRP A 79 1.65 4.02 6.54
C TRP A 79 1.59 4.31 5.05
N VAL A 80 1.07 5.50 4.74
CA VAL A 80 1.02 6.06 3.38
C VAL A 80 1.47 7.52 3.42
N LYS A 81 2.22 7.92 2.40
CA LYS A 81 2.65 9.29 2.15
C LYS A 81 2.19 9.70 0.75
N ILE A 82 1.52 10.85 0.65
CA ILE A 82 1.19 11.47 -0.64
C ILE A 82 2.50 11.88 -1.33
N GLY A 83 2.65 11.48 -2.59
CA GLY A 83 3.76 11.91 -3.45
C GLY A 83 3.39 13.16 -4.25
N ASN A 84 4.40 13.77 -4.88
CA ASN A 84 4.22 14.98 -5.67
C ASN A 84 3.85 14.70 -7.13
N GLY A 85 3.72 13.43 -7.52
CA GLY A 85 3.40 13.02 -8.87
C GLY A 85 2.02 13.47 -9.33
N GLN A 86 1.92 13.80 -10.62
CA GLN A 86 0.64 14.07 -11.27
C GLN A 86 -0.18 12.79 -11.35
N SER A 87 -1.03 12.59 -10.34
CA SER A 87 -1.96 11.48 -10.27
C SER A 87 -3.34 11.88 -10.78
N PRO A 88 -4.19 10.92 -11.21
CA PRO A 88 -5.60 11.20 -11.48
C PRO A 88 -6.31 11.90 -10.32
N PHE A 89 -5.91 11.60 -9.07
CA PHE A 89 -6.43 12.26 -7.89
C PHE A 89 -6.00 13.73 -7.79
N ALA A 90 -4.74 14.05 -8.10
CA ALA A 90 -4.26 15.44 -8.15
C ALA A 90 -5.04 16.26 -9.20
N GLY A 91 -5.33 15.66 -10.36
CA GLY A 91 -6.19 16.29 -11.38
C GLY A 91 -7.62 16.55 -10.89
N PHE A 92 -8.21 15.61 -10.13
CA PHE A 92 -9.55 15.79 -9.55
C PHE A 92 -9.58 16.92 -8.50
N VAL A 93 -8.54 17.04 -7.67
CA VAL A 93 -8.40 18.15 -6.72
C VAL A 93 -8.29 19.49 -7.46
N ALA A 94 -7.43 19.57 -8.47
CA ALA A 94 -7.23 20.79 -9.26
C ALA A 94 -8.49 21.25 -10.01
N ALA A 95 -9.35 20.32 -10.43
CA ALA A 95 -10.61 20.60 -11.11
C ALA A 95 -11.73 21.10 -10.16
N ALA A 96 -11.49 21.17 -8.85
CA ALA A 96 -12.51 21.51 -7.85
C ALA A 96 -12.02 22.58 -6.85
N PRO A 97 -11.71 23.81 -7.34
CA PRO A 97 -11.22 24.88 -6.48
C PRO A 97 -12.21 25.20 -5.36
N GLY A 98 -11.70 25.41 -4.14
CA GLY A 98 -12.48 25.66 -2.92
C GLY A 98 -13.07 24.40 -2.26
N ARG A 99 -12.80 23.20 -2.80
CA ARG A 99 -13.22 21.90 -2.22
C ARG A 99 -12.04 20.97 -1.92
N GLU A 100 -10.81 21.44 -2.05
CA GLU A 100 -9.58 20.67 -1.97
C GLU A 100 -9.48 19.93 -0.64
N ALA A 101 -9.66 20.64 0.48
CA ALA A 101 -9.59 20.06 1.82
C ALA A 101 -10.59 18.90 1.98
N ARG A 102 -11.85 19.10 1.54
CA ARG A 102 -12.88 18.06 1.62
C ARG A 102 -12.54 16.83 0.79
N ILE A 103 -11.95 17.02 -0.39
CA ILE A 103 -11.54 15.94 -1.29
C ILE A 103 -10.35 15.18 -0.70
N ILE A 104 -9.37 15.89 -0.16
CA ILE A 104 -8.20 15.32 0.53
C ILE A 104 -8.66 14.51 1.74
N ASP A 105 -9.55 15.05 2.58
CA ASP A 105 -10.10 14.34 3.73
C ASP A 105 -10.83 13.06 3.33
N GLY A 106 -11.60 13.10 2.23
CA GLY A 106 -12.24 11.91 1.66
C GLY A 106 -11.22 10.83 1.27
N ARG A 107 -10.17 11.23 0.55
CA ARG A 107 -9.08 10.32 0.18
C ARG A 107 -8.38 9.71 1.39
N LEU A 108 -8.09 10.52 2.41
CA LEU A 108 -7.46 10.06 3.64
C LEU A 108 -8.35 9.09 4.42
N ARG A 109 -9.68 9.28 4.43
CA ARG A 109 -10.63 8.31 4.99
C ARG A 109 -10.60 6.98 4.25
N VAL A 110 -10.61 7.02 2.91
CA VAL A 110 -10.52 5.81 2.08
C VAL A 110 -9.22 5.05 2.36
N TRP A 111 -8.09 5.74 2.46
CA TRP A 111 -6.82 5.11 2.79
C TRP A 111 -6.79 4.54 4.19
N ARG A 112 -7.30 5.26 5.19
CA ARG A 112 -7.39 4.78 6.58
C ARG A 112 -8.19 3.46 6.65
N ALA A 113 -9.39 3.43 6.10
CA ALA A 113 -10.22 2.22 6.09
C ALA A 113 -9.53 1.05 5.35
N GLY A 114 -8.82 1.37 4.26
CA GLY A 114 -8.02 0.38 3.54
C GLY A 114 -6.88 -0.19 4.38
N MET A 115 -6.17 0.65 5.16
CA MET A 115 -5.08 0.22 6.04
C MET A 115 -5.59 -0.60 7.23
N GLU A 116 -6.68 -0.16 7.87
CA GLU A 116 -7.34 -0.92 8.95
C GLU A 116 -7.70 -2.32 8.47
N SER A 117 -8.37 -2.42 7.32
CA SER A 117 -8.72 -3.72 6.72
C SER A 117 -7.51 -4.60 6.39
N ASN A 118 -6.35 -4.02 6.05
CA ASN A 118 -5.14 -4.80 5.79
C ASN A 118 -4.53 -5.33 7.09
N LEU A 119 -4.45 -4.49 8.12
CA LEU A 119 -3.90 -4.87 9.43
C LEU A 119 -4.76 -5.96 10.09
N ASP A 120 -6.09 -5.84 10.01
CA ASP A 120 -7.02 -6.90 10.45
C ASP A 120 -6.78 -8.22 9.71
N ALA A 121 -6.49 -8.15 8.41
CA ALA A 121 -6.20 -9.34 7.61
C ALA A 121 -4.87 -9.99 8.01
N ILE A 122 -3.84 -9.18 8.27
CA ILE A 122 -2.54 -9.65 8.76
C ILE A 122 -2.72 -10.34 10.12
N GLU A 123 -3.41 -9.69 11.06
CA GLU A 123 -3.70 -10.27 12.38
C GLU A 123 -4.42 -11.61 12.25
N ARG A 124 -5.46 -11.70 11.42
CA ARG A 124 -6.20 -12.96 11.19
C ARG A 124 -5.31 -14.07 10.65
N VAL A 125 -4.45 -13.78 9.67
CA VAL A 125 -3.57 -14.79 9.06
C VAL A 125 -2.46 -15.19 10.03
N SER A 126 -1.90 -14.25 10.80
CA SER A 126 -0.89 -14.55 11.83
C SER A 126 -1.47 -15.35 13.00
N ALA A 127 -2.69 -15.07 13.43
CA ALA A 127 -3.38 -15.82 14.48
C ALA A 127 -3.77 -17.24 14.02
N CYS A 128 -4.10 -17.41 12.73
CA CYS A 128 -4.35 -18.72 12.14
C CYS A 128 -3.06 -19.50 11.83
N GLY A 129 -1.91 -18.82 11.80
CA GLY A 129 -0.60 -19.35 11.47
C GLY A 129 0.13 -20.06 12.61
N ASP A 130 -0.38 -20.01 13.85
CA ASP A 130 0.15 -20.79 14.98
C ASP A 130 -0.57 -22.14 15.10
N VAL A 131 -0.42 -22.97 14.07
CA VAL A 131 -0.59 -24.43 14.16
C VAL A 131 0.58 -25.06 13.39
N SER A 132 1.67 -25.32 14.12
CA SER A 132 2.87 -26.08 13.72
C SER A 132 4.11 -25.23 13.43
N ARG A 133 5.00 -25.29 14.43
CA ARG A 133 6.47 -25.39 14.35
C ARG A 133 7.05 -25.83 13.01
#